data_AF-A0A497M2P7-F1
#
_entry.id   AF-A0A497M2P7-F1
#
_cell.length_a   1.000
_cell.length_b   1.000
_cell.length_c   1.000
_cell.angle_alpha   90.00
_cell.angle_beta   90.00
_cell.angle_gamma   90.00
#
_symmetry.space_group_name_H-M   'P 1'
#
loop_
_entity.id
_entity.type
_entity.pdbx_description
1 polymer ?
#
loop_
_entity_poly.entity_id
_entity_poly.type
_entity_poly.pdbx_seq_one_letter_code
_entity_poly.pdbx_strand_id
1 'polypeptide(L)'
;RIDTPVSRPLHNNPWVNFDYSMWGPNGEALYNYPYEYNTTAALELLYNNGWYDTSIYPTFDDLYNAYINGDLEAAKGTQAGVIYPPGHEKAGQPLDPIKMYIRSDHEPRHQAGLALKAEMEKLGIPTDATEGPSSVCAPPVMRDRTYHIYTGGWGLGRFPLHFYALYTPIGIFEWGPNYPLIQDHELTYWAELEYPNCPDYDTAVQAAKECQRILIERCYGIWLYTSGGYVAYRKGWLGIVNEAGNGFMGPIEHLGLNAYHEDPSVDTIRWGLNQPPPTMLNPLFSQWVYEYEVIDRIFGGYGMMSWKPYDPSDPGHSPVHSDMPWYAVDWDRTTDDNGNDHIHIWIRDDITFHDGTPFTVHDINYTIYLILAYPDSWGYPDLAGVINSTIIHNDYYIEIIMNGASYWNVYVPGVMPLPKHIYEQISDHHGTWPGEAEGWTPEQVFIGIGAWKFVEMSDLEPGGYCLLEANPDFWLSVTLGEVDFVYSFDSGTPPQGGRYQIGLPDLVAVALAYGSSGYAPPDPNWNPGCDLAQPSGTIGLPDLVTVALHYGETWGEYTPPP
;
A
#
# COMPACT_ATOMS: atom_id res chain seq x y z
N ARG A 1 -10.50 -16.28 -2.88
CA ARG A 1 -9.29 -16.33 -3.73
C ARG A 1 -9.25 -15.06 -4.56
N ILE A 2 -8.10 -14.39 -4.71
CA ILE A 2 -8.02 -13.17 -5.53
C ILE A 2 -7.62 -13.45 -6.98
N ASP A 3 -7.07 -14.63 -7.27
CA ASP A 3 -6.73 -15.20 -8.59
C ASP A 3 -5.70 -14.39 -9.41
N THR A 4 -5.64 -13.07 -9.23
CA THR A 4 -4.75 -12.14 -9.90
C THR A 4 -3.87 -11.39 -8.88
N PRO A 5 -2.69 -10.89 -9.31
CA PRO A 5 -1.77 -10.04 -8.53
C PRO A 5 -2.28 -8.61 -8.23
N VAL A 6 -3.59 -8.38 -8.18
CA VAL A 6 -4.20 -7.09 -7.84
C VAL A 6 -5.14 -7.28 -6.65
N SER A 7 -5.08 -6.38 -5.68
CA SER A 7 -5.95 -6.44 -4.49
C SER A 7 -7.42 -6.23 -4.87
N ARG A 8 -8.32 -6.97 -4.20
CA ARG A 8 -9.74 -7.04 -4.56
C ARG A 8 -10.78 -6.21 -3.77
N PRO A 9 -10.48 -5.40 -2.73
CA PRO A 9 -11.56 -4.71 -2.03
C PRO A 9 -12.25 -3.60 -2.86
N LEU A 10 -11.80 -3.34 -4.09
CA LEU A 10 -12.33 -2.32 -4.99
C LEU A 10 -13.27 -2.97 -6.02
N HIS A 11 -14.55 -3.12 -5.67
CA HIS A 11 -15.58 -3.61 -6.58
C HIS A 11 -15.72 -2.62 -7.75
N ASN A 12 -15.46 -3.06 -8.99
CA ASN A 12 -15.33 -2.26 -10.23
C ASN A 12 -13.95 -1.62 -10.48
N ASN A 13 -12.88 -2.21 -9.96
CA ASN A 13 -11.54 -1.74 -10.25
C ASN A 13 -11.14 -2.01 -11.73
N PRO A 14 -10.85 -0.97 -12.55
CA PRO A 14 -10.45 -1.12 -13.96
C PRO A 14 -9.13 -1.87 -14.11
N TRP A 15 -8.32 -1.95 -13.06
CA TRP A 15 -7.02 -2.60 -13.02
C TRP A 15 -7.11 -4.13 -13.00
N VAL A 16 -8.24 -4.74 -12.61
CA VAL A 16 -8.34 -6.21 -12.53
C VAL A 16 -8.57 -6.84 -13.90
N ASN A 17 -7.77 -7.86 -14.23
CA ASN A 17 -7.99 -8.68 -15.42
C ASN A 17 -8.99 -9.81 -15.14
N PHE A 18 -10.27 -9.59 -15.45
CA PHE A 18 -11.33 -10.59 -15.24
C PHE A 18 -11.30 -11.76 -16.24
N ASP A 19 -10.56 -11.67 -17.34
CA ASP A 19 -10.36 -12.77 -18.29
C ASP A 19 -9.48 -13.88 -17.72
N TYR A 20 -8.87 -13.66 -16.55
CA TYR A 20 -8.07 -14.64 -15.82
C TYR A 20 -8.51 -14.74 -14.35
N SER A 21 -9.79 -14.50 -14.07
CA SER A 21 -10.34 -14.55 -12.72
C SER A 21 -11.46 -15.60 -12.61
N MET A 22 -11.53 -16.30 -11.47
CA MET A 22 -12.68 -17.17 -11.19
C MET A 22 -13.92 -16.36 -10.86
N TRP A 23 -13.75 -15.13 -10.35
CA TRP A 23 -14.85 -14.30 -9.86
C TRP A 23 -14.85 -12.91 -10.50
N GLY A 24 -16.03 -12.44 -10.88
CA GLY A 24 -16.24 -11.09 -11.38
C GLY A 24 -16.32 -10.05 -10.26
N PRO A 25 -16.49 -8.76 -10.62
CA PRO A 25 -16.49 -7.64 -9.68
C PRO A 25 -17.56 -7.74 -8.58
N ASN A 26 -18.68 -8.45 -8.84
CA ASN A 26 -19.78 -8.62 -7.88
C ASN A 26 -19.77 -10.02 -7.22
N GLY A 27 -18.68 -10.77 -7.37
CA GLY A 27 -18.56 -12.13 -6.85
C GLY A 27 -19.32 -13.19 -7.66
N GLU A 28 -19.79 -12.84 -8.87
CA GLU A 28 -20.31 -13.82 -9.82
C GLU A 28 -19.19 -14.75 -10.33
N ALA A 29 -19.50 -16.02 -10.55
CA ALA A 29 -18.51 -16.97 -11.08
C ALA A 29 -18.30 -16.76 -12.58
N LEU A 30 -17.06 -16.49 -12.99
CA LEU A 30 -16.64 -16.34 -14.38
C LEU A 30 -16.00 -17.60 -14.95
N TYR A 31 -15.36 -18.41 -14.10
CA TYR A 31 -14.63 -19.63 -14.50
C TYR A 31 -13.51 -19.38 -15.53
N ASN A 32 -12.93 -18.19 -15.54
CA ASN A 32 -11.86 -17.84 -16.46
C ASN A 32 -10.46 -18.16 -15.91
N TYR A 33 -10.33 -18.47 -14.61
CA TYR A 33 -9.03 -18.83 -14.04
C TYR A 33 -8.60 -20.24 -14.47
N PRO A 34 -7.41 -20.40 -15.09
CA PRO A 34 -7.04 -21.66 -15.73
C PRO A 34 -6.61 -22.79 -14.78
N TYR A 35 -6.36 -22.51 -13.48
CA TYR A 35 -5.88 -23.50 -12.51
C TYR A 35 -6.88 -23.74 -11.37
N GLU A 36 -8.07 -24.18 -11.72
CA GLU A 36 -9.04 -24.67 -10.75
C GLU A 36 -8.47 -25.82 -9.91
N TYR A 37 -8.82 -25.87 -8.63
CA TYR A 37 -8.33 -26.91 -7.73
C TYR A 37 -8.94 -28.26 -8.13
N ASN A 38 -8.12 -29.14 -8.73
CA ASN A 38 -8.50 -30.48 -9.10
C ASN A 38 -7.29 -31.42 -9.03
N THR A 39 -7.21 -32.21 -7.96
CA THR A 39 -6.10 -33.13 -7.70
C THR A 39 -6.04 -34.29 -8.68
N THR A 40 -7.18 -34.76 -9.20
CA THR A 40 -7.20 -35.83 -10.21
C THR A 40 -6.67 -35.33 -11.55
N ALA A 41 -7.07 -34.12 -11.96
CA ALA A 41 -6.52 -33.50 -13.16
C ALA A 41 -5.02 -33.21 -13.01
N ALA A 42 -4.57 -32.76 -11.84
CA ALA A 42 -3.13 -32.58 -11.57
C ALA A 42 -2.35 -33.90 -11.67
N LEU A 43 -2.90 -34.99 -11.10
CA LEU A 43 -2.31 -36.33 -11.19
C LEU A 43 -2.22 -36.80 -12.66
N GLU A 44 -3.28 -36.60 -13.44
CA GLU A 44 -3.32 -36.95 -14.86
C GLU A 44 -2.33 -36.14 -15.69
N LEU A 45 -2.22 -34.83 -15.42
CA LEU A 45 -1.23 -33.96 -16.06
C LEU A 45 0.20 -34.45 -15.79
N LEU A 46 0.53 -34.77 -14.54
CA LEU A 46 1.84 -35.32 -14.18
C LEU A 46 2.10 -36.65 -14.89
N TYR A 47 1.13 -37.57 -14.90
CA TYR A 47 1.22 -38.85 -15.59
C TYR A 47 1.47 -38.71 -17.09
N ASN A 48 0.65 -37.90 -17.76
CA ASN A 48 0.74 -37.70 -19.21
C ASN A 48 2.04 -37.00 -19.64
N ASN A 49 2.72 -36.31 -18.72
CA ASN A 49 4.01 -35.67 -18.96
C ASN A 49 5.21 -36.48 -18.46
N GLY A 50 5.01 -37.76 -18.09
CA GLY A 50 6.10 -38.68 -17.76
C GLY A 50 6.73 -38.48 -16.38
N TRP A 51 5.99 -37.93 -15.43
CA TRP A 51 6.45 -37.73 -14.04
C TRP A 51 6.30 -38.97 -13.16
N TYR A 52 5.78 -40.08 -13.70
CA TYR A 52 5.66 -41.37 -13.02
C TYR A 52 6.25 -42.49 -13.88
N ASP A 53 6.82 -43.50 -13.23
CA ASP A 53 7.41 -44.66 -13.90
C ASP A 53 6.32 -45.57 -14.47
N THR A 54 6.20 -45.62 -15.80
CA THR A 54 5.20 -46.44 -16.49
C THR A 54 5.47 -47.94 -16.42
N SER A 55 6.62 -48.37 -15.91
CA SER A 55 6.85 -49.77 -15.55
C SER A 55 6.17 -50.17 -14.23
N ILE A 56 5.93 -49.20 -13.34
CA ILE A 56 5.21 -49.36 -12.07
C ILE A 56 3.72 -49.08 -12.25
N TYR A 57 3.39 -48.02 -12.99
CA TYR A 57 2.02 -47.64 -13.33
C TYR A 57 1.82 -47.67 -14.86
N PRO A 58 1.54 -48.84 -15.46
CA PRO A 58 1.36 -48.97 -16.90
C PRO A 58 0.20 -48.16 -17.47
N THR A 59 -0.81 -47.87 -16.64
CA THR A 59 -1.97 -47.06 -16.99
C THR A 59 -2.23 -45.97 -15.95
N PHE A 60 -2.97 -44.94 -16.34
CA PHE A 60 -3.43 -43.92 -15.40
C PHE A 60 -4.33 -44.51 -14.30
N ASP A 61 -5.13 -45.53 -14.60
CA ASP A 61 -5.97 -46.21 -13.60
C ASP A 61 -5.12 -46.88 -12.51
N ASP A 62 -3.96 -47.45 -12.86
CA ASP A 62 -3.03 -48.02 -11.88
C ASP A 62 -2.48 -46.93 -10.94
N LEU A 63 -2.07 -45.78 -11.51
CA LEU A 63 -1.60 -44.63 -10.73
C LEU A 63 -2.72 -44.05 -9.85
N TYR A 64 -3.92 -43.90 -10.40
CA TYR A 64 -5.08 -43.37 -9.69
C TYR A 64 -5.46 -44.27 -8.51
N ASN A 65 -5.41 -45.60 -8.69
CA ASN A 65 -5.61 -46.54 -7.60
C ASN A 65 -4.54 -46.41 -6.50
N ALA A 66 -3.26 -46.21 -6.86
CA ALA A 66 -2.20 -45.94 -5.90
C ALA A 66 -2.42 -44.62 -5.14
N TYR A 67 -2.88 -43.57 -5.84
CA TYR A 67 -3.22 -42.28 -5.24
C TYR A 67 -4.34 -42.41 -4.20
N ILE A 68 -5.49 -43.02 -4.56
CA ILE A 68 -6.64 -43.14 -3.64
C ILE A 68 -6.35 -44.05 -2.43
N ASN A 69 -5.41 -44.99 -2.55
CA ASN A 69 -4.98 -45.87 -1.46
C ASN A 69 -3.91 -45.24 -0.56
N GLY A 70 -3.38 -44.07 -0.92
CA GLY A 70 -2.29 -43.40 -0.17
C GLY A 70 -0.90 -43.99 -0.44
N ASP A 71 -0.76 -44.86 -1.44
CA ASP A 71 0.51 -45.52 -1.77
C ASP A 71 1.54 -44.52 -2.30
N LEU A 72 1.10 -43.50 -3.05
CA LEU A 72 1.97 -42.44 -3.58
C LEU A 72 2.61 -41.61 -2.46
N GLU A 73 1.85 -41.26 -1.43
CA GLU A 73 2.34 -40.50 -0.29
C GLU A 73 3.44 -41.25 0.47
N ALA A 74 3.26 -42.57 0.65
CA ALA A 74 4.26 -43.44 1.25
C ALA A 74 5.50 -43.61 0.36
N ALA A 75 5.35 -43.46 -0.96
CA ALA A 75 6.39 -43.64 -1.95
C ALA A 75 7.17 -42.37 -2.33
N LYS A 76 6.87 -41.21 -1.70
CA LYS A 76 7.58 -39.94 -1.98
C LYS A 76 9.10 -40.09 -1.86
N GLY A 77 9.84 -39.56 -2.83
CA GLY A 77 11.30 -39.70 -2.90
C GLY A 77 11.80 -41.09 -3.28
N THR A 78 10.93 -41.98 -3.76
CA THR A 78 11.28 -43.31 -4.29
C THR A 78 10.89 -43.44 -5.76
N GLN A 79 11.29 -44.54 -6.41
CA GLN A 79 10.93 -44.81 -7.81
C GLN A 79 9.41 -44.93 -8.03
N ALA A 80 8.66 -45.34 -7.00
CA ALA A 80 7.20 -45.48 -7.05
C ALA A 80 6.44 -44.17 -6.76
N GLY A 81 7.15 -43.10 -6.40
CA GLY A 81 6.62 -41.74 -6.27
C GLY A 81 6.84 -40.93 -7.56
N VAL A 82 6.96 -39.61 -7.42
CA VAL A 82 7.27 -38.73 -8.56
C VAL A 82 8.75 -38.87 -8.95
N ILE A 83 8.99 -38.99 -10.26
CA ILE A 83 10.31 -39.05 -10.89
C ILE A 83 10.55 -37.83 -11.76
N TYR A 84 11.82 -37.59 -12.11
CA TYR A 84 12.15 -36.60 -13.13
C TYR A 84 11.62 -37.02 -14.51
N PRO A 85 10.99 -36.10 -15.26
CA PRO A 85 10.36 -36.41 -16.54
C PRO A 85 11.40 -36.61 -17.65
N PRO A 86 10.96 -37.16 -18.81
CA PRO A 86 11.80 -37.22 -20.00
C PRO A 86 12.40 -35.86 -20.38
N GLY A 87 13.67 -35.84 -20.77
CA GLY A 87 14.38 -34.61 -21.15
C GLY A 87 15.11 -33.91 -20.00
N HIS A 88 14.86 -34.28 -18.74
CA HIS A 88 15.67 -33.83 -17.61
C HIS A 88 16.98 -34.63 -17.49
N GLU A 89 18.06 -34.02 -16.97
CA GLU A 89 19.35 -34.70 -16.77
C GLU A 89 19.27 -35.91 -15.82
N LYS A 90 18.32 -35.87 -14.88
CA LYS A 90 17.99 -36.95 -13.93
C LYS A 90 16.79 -37.80 -14.35
N ALA A 91 16.35 -37.73 -15.62
CA ALA A 91 15.15 -38.42 -16.10
C ALA A 91 15.07 -39.89 -15.61
N GLY A 92 13.91 -40.28 -15.11
CA GLY A 92 13.68 -41.63 -14.57
C GLY A 92 14.16 -41.86 -13.13
N GLN A 93 14.90 -40.92 -12.54
CA GLN A 93 15.30 -40.99 -11.12
C GLN A 93 14.21 -40.37 -10.23
N PRO A 94 14.11 -40.77 -8.94
CA PRO A 94 13.23 -40.11 -7.98
C PRO A 94 13.50 -38.60 -7.92
N LEU A 95 12.42 -37.81 -7.81
CA LEU A 95 12.51 -36.36 -7.72
C LEU A 95 13.23 -35.95 -6.43
N ASP A 96 14.16 -34.99 -6.49
CA ASP A 96 14.74 -34.40 -5.29
C ASP A 96 13.65 -33.65 -4.49
N PRO A 97 13.70 -33.62 -3.15
CA PRO A 97 12.71 -32.91 -2.35
C PRO A 97 12.55 -31.43 -2.72
N ILE A 98 11.30 -31.00 -2.89
CA ILE A 98 10.96 -29.61 -3.11
C ILE A 98 11.16 -28.84 -1.79
N LYS A 99 12.24 -28.05 -1.74
CA LYS A 99 12.52 -27.06 -0.69
C LYS A 99 11.41 -26.02 -0.56
N MET A 100 10.69 -26.05 0.56
CA MET A 100 9.60 -25.12 0.88
C MET A 100 9.96 -24.31 2.12
N TYR A 101 9.65 -23.01 2.10
CA TYR A 101 9.70 -22.15 3.28
C TYR A 101 8.29 -21.67 3.62
N ILE A 102 7.84 -21.94 4.84
CA ILE A 102 6.47 -21.67 5.28
C ILE A 102 6.49 -20.74 6.50
N ARG A 103 5.85 -19.59 6.37
CA ARG A 103 5.81 -18.52 7.39
C ARG A 103 4.88 -18.90 8.55
N SER A 104 5.44 -19.16 9.74
CA SER A 104 4.69 -19.57 10.94
C SER A 104 4.20 -18.40 11.80
N ASP A 105 4.74 -17.20 11.60
CA ASP A 105 4.34 -15.95 12.27
C ASP A 105 3.11 -15.29 11.63
N HIS A 106 2.55 -15.89 10.58
CA HIS A 106 1.34 -15.42 9.92
C HIS A 106 0.42 -16.60 9.59
N GLU A 107 -0.56 -16.85 10.46
CA GLU A 107 -1.41 -18.04 10.46
C GLU A 107 -2.02 -18.41 9.08
N PRO A 108 -2.67 -17.49 8.33
CA PRO A 108 -3.15 -17.82 6.98
C PRO A 108 -2.07 -18.32 6.00
N ARG A 109 -0.84 -17.78 6.07
CA ARG A 109 0.28 -18.20 5.22
C ARG A 109 0.77 -19.58 5.65
N HIS A 110 0.83 -19.81 6.97
CA HIS A 110 1.20 -21.11 7.54
C HIS A 110 0.24 -22.21 7.06
N GLN A 111 -1.07 -22.00 7.22
CA GLN A 111 -2.08 -22.97 6.81
C GLN A 111 -2.08 -23.21 5.29
N ALA A 112 -1.89 -22.17 4.48
CA ALA A 112 -1.78 -22.34 3.03
C ALA A 112 -0.55 -23.17 2.63
N GLY A 113 0.61 -22.92 3.26
CA GLY A 113 1.83 -23.70 3.01
C GLY A 113 1.69 -25.15 3.43
N LEU A 114 1.09 -25.41 4.60
CA LEU A 114 0.83 -26.77 5.09
C LEU A 114 -0.15 -27.52 4.20
N ALA A 115 -1.21 -26.85 3.73
CA ALA A 115 -2.17 -27.43 2.80
C ALA A 115 -1.50 -27.82 1.47
N LEU A 116 -0.72 -26.90 0.87
CA LEU A 116 0.00 -27.19 -0.37
C LEU A 116 0.99 -28.35 -0.19
N LYS A 117 1.77 -28.34 0.89
CA LYS A 117 2.68 -29.45 1.24
C LYS A 117 1.94 -30.78 1.29
N ALA A 118 0.83 -30.85 2.02
CA ALA A 118 0.05 -32.08 2.17
C ALA A 118 -0.48 -32.58 0.81
N GLU A 119 -0.97 -31.69 -0.05
CA GLU A 119 -1.45 -32.07 -1.38
C GLU A 119 -0.31 -32.55 -2.29
N MET A 120 0.86 -31.90 -2.25
CA MET A 120 2.05 -32.35 -2.97
C MET A 120 2.50 -33.74 -2.52
N GLU A 121 2.56 -33.97 -1.20
CA GLU A 121 2.95 -35.27 -0.66
C GLU A 121 1.96 -36.38 -1.03
N LYS A 122 0.65 -36.11 -1.04
CA LYS A 122 -0.37 -37.07 -1.53
C LYS A 122 -0.16 -37.49 -2.98
N LEU A 123 0.38 -36.61 -3.81
CA LEU A 123 0.75 -36.92 -5.20
C LEU A 123 2.10 -37.68 -5.28
N GLY A 124 2.76 -37.97 -4.17
CA GLY A 124 4.08 -38.61 -4.14
C GLY A 124 5.24 -37.66 -4.46
N ILE A 125 5.02 -36.35 -4.42
CA ILE A 125 6.07 -35.34 -4.56
C ILE A 125 6.79 -35.21 -3.20
N PRO A 126 8.11 -35.46 -3.13
CA PRO A 126 8.85 -35.25 -1.89
C PRO A 126 8.99 -33.76 -1.57
N THR A 127 8.83 -33.39 -0.31
CA THR A 127 8.98 -32.01 0.18
C THR A 127 10.04 -31.92 1.28
N ASP A 128 10.78 -30.82 1.31
CA ASP A 128 11.71 -30.44 2.37
C ASP A 128 11.28 -29.08 2.92
N ALA A 129 10.39 -29.09 3.90
CA ALA A 129 9.72 -27.88 4.39
C ALA A 129 10.39 -27.35 5.66
N THR A 130 10.79 -26.08 5.64
CA THR A 130 11.19 -25.32 6.82
C THR A 130 10.06 -24.37 7.23
N GLU A 131 9.52 -24.59 8.42
CA GLU A 131 8.51 -23.75 9.04
C GLU A 131 9.18 -22.78 10.03
N GLY A 132 8.89 -21.49 9.93
CA GLY A 132 9.46 -20.51 10.85
C GLY A 132 8.97 -19.08 10.62
N PRO A 133 9.31 -18.15 11.54
CA PRO A 133 9.01 -16.75 11.35
C PRO A 133 9.79 -16.16 10.17
N SER A 134 9.49 -14.91 9.79
CA SER A 134 10.21 -14.21 8.71
C SER A 134 11.73 -14.28 8.85
N SER A 135 12.25 -14.12 10.08
CA SER A 135 13.69 -14.16 10.36
C SER A 135 14.37 -15.50 10.04
N VAL A 136 13.61 -16.59 9.92
CA VAL A 136 14.10 -17.91 9.53
C VAL A 136 13.93 -18.12 8.03
N CYS A 137 12.77 -17.76 7.47
CA CYS A 137 12.44 -18.03 6.07
C CYS A 137 13.03 -17.02 5.08
N ALA A 138 13.12 -15.74 5.45
CA ALA A 138 13.52 -14.67 4.54
C ALA A 138 14.99 -14.79 4.08
N PRO A 139 16.00 -15.10 4.93
CA PRO A 139 17.38 -15.25 4.45
C PRO A 139 17.55 -16.26 3.29
N PRO A 140 17.07 -17.52 3.39
CA PRO A 140 17.25 -18.47 2.31
C PRO A 140 16.44 -18.13 1.04
N VAL A 141 15.35 -17.37 1.18
CA VAL A 141 14.48 -16.96 0.06
C VAL A 141 15.00 -15.71 -0.64
N MET A 142 15.22 -14.63 0.10
CA MET A 142 15.48 -13.29 -0.43
C MET A 142 16.98 -12.98 -0.57
N ARG A 143 17.83 -13.54 0.30
CA ARG A 143 19.29 -13.38 0.23
C ARG A 143 19.93 -14.51 -0.56
N ASP A 144 19.77 -15.75 -0.10
CA ASP A 144 20.51 -16.89 -0.63
C ASP A 144 19.86 -17.48 -1.89
N ARG A 145 18.54 -17.27 -2.07
CA ARG A 145 17.75 -17.74 -3.22
C ARG A 145 17.84 -19.26 -3.41
N THR A 146 17.81 -20.01 -2.32
CA THR A 146 17.99 -21.47 -2.26
C THR A 146 16.69 -22.19 -1.93
N TYR A 147 15.62 -21.87 -2.64
CA TYR A 147 14.26 -22.37 -2.38
C TYR A 147 13.53 -22.72 -3.68
N HIS A 148 12.41 -23.45 -3.56
CA HIS A 148 11.50 -23.66 -4.69
C HIS A 148 10.12 -23.04 -4.45
N ILE A 149 9.62 -23.09 -3.21
CA ILE A 149 8.31 -22.54 -2.83
C ILE A 149 8.46 -21.74 -1.54
N TYR A 150 7.80 -20.58 -1.48
CA TYR A 150 7.73 -19.75 -0.29
C TYR A 150 6.33 -19.18 -0.11
N THR A 151 5.81 -19.20 1.13
CA THR A 151 4.55 -18.51 1.45
C THR A 151 4.82 -17.03 1.70
N GLY A 152 4.90 -16.27 0.60
CA GLY A 152 5.17 -14.83 0.59
C GLY A 152 3.91 -13.97 0.72
N GLY A 153 4.11 -12.66 0.61
CA GLY A 153 3.04 -11.67 0.53
C GLY A 153 3.61 -10.26 0.52
N TRP A 154 2.82 -9.32 0.01
CA TRP A 154 3.20 -7.92 -0.22
C TRP A 154 2.13 -6.98 0.31
N GLY A 155 2.55 -5.82 0.82
CA GLY A 155 1.70 -4.63 0.86
C GLY A 155 1.75 -3.98 -0.51
N LEU A 156 0.59 -3.57 -1.03
CA LEU A 156 0.47 -2.92 -2.34
C LEU A 156 -0.10 -1.52 -2.14
N GLY A 157 0.33 -0.57 -2.96
CA GLY A 157 -0.20 0.80 -2.93
C GLY A 157 -1.60 0.91 -3.55
N ARG A 158 -2.15 2.13 -3.53
CA ARG A 158 -3.45 2.46 -4.14
C ARG A 158 -3.49 2.27 -5.66
N PHE A 159 -2.32 2.35 -6.31
CA PHE A 159 -2.12 2.10 -7.73
C PHE A 159 -1.33 0.81 -7.93
N PRO A 160 -1.62 0.00 -8.97
CA PRO A 160 -1.01 -1.32 -9.16
C PRO A 160 0.42 -1.29 -9.73
N LEU A 161 1.26 -0.30 -9.38
CA LEU A 161 2.61 -0.09 -9.97
C LEU A 161 3.66 -1.14 -9.55
N HIS A 162 3.28 -2.11 -8.73
CA HIS A 162 4.19 -3.08 -8.14
C HIS A 162 4.76 -4.08 -9.15
N PHE A 163 4.19 -4.21 -10.36
CA PHE A 163 4.65 -5.21 -11.32
C PHE A 163 6.12 -5.00 -11.71
N TYR A 164 6.54 -3.75 -11.89
CA TYR A 164 7.90 -3.39 -12.24
C TYR A 164 8.91 -3.85 -11.20
N ALA A 165 8.71 -3.49 -9.93
CA ALA A 165 9.63 -3.85 -8.85
C ALA A 165 9.56 -5.35 -8.49
N LEU A 166 8.36 -5.94 -8.42
CA LEU A 166 8.19 -7.29 -7.88
C LEU A 166 8.47 -8.41 -8.91
N TYR A 167 8.35 -8.15 -10.21
CA TYR A 167 8.35 -9.23 -11.21
C TYR A 167 9.24 -8.99 -12.45
N THR A 168 10.12 -7.98 -12.41
CA THR A 168 11.13 -7.76 -13.47
C THR A 168 12.56 -7.90 -12.93
N PRO A 169 13.58 -8.02 -13.80
CA PRO A 169 14.97 -8.15 -13.36
C PRO A 169 15.48 -7.00 -12.47
N ILE A 170 14.85 -5.82 -12.50
CA ILE A 170 15.26 -4.67 -11.67
C ILE A 170 15.19 -4.98 -10.17
N GLY A 171 14.22 -5.81 -9.76
CA GLY A 171 14.01 -6.22 -8.37
C GLY A 171 14.90 -7.38 -7.91
N ILE A 172 15.79 -7.89 -8.77
CA ILE A 172 16.62 -9.07 -8.49
C ILE A 172 17.96 -8.65 -7.89
N PHE A 173 17.96 -8.32 -6.59
CA PHE A 173 19.18 -8.10 -5.79
C PHE A 173 19.03 -8.74 -4.40
N GLU A 174 20.07 -8.71 -3.59
CA GLU A 174 20.03 -9.27 -2.23
C GLU A 174 18.92 -8.57 -1.42
N TRP A 175 17.98 -9.32 -0.83
CA TRP A 175 16.78 -8.78 -0.15
C TRP A 175 15.79 -8.04 -1.06
N GLY A 176 15.97 -8.14 -2.38
CA GLY A 176 15.15 -7.44 -3.36
C GLY A 176 13.71 -7.97 -3.47
N PRO A 177 12.80 -7.13 -4.01
CA PRO A 177 11.38 -7.45 -4.13
C PRO A 177 11.10 -8.64 -5.06
N ASN A 178 11.85 -8.80 -6.15
CA ASN A 178 11.69 -9.95 -7.04
C ASN A 178 12.48 -11.17 -6.52
N TYR A 179 12.21 -11.56 -5.27
CA TYR A 179 12.71 -12.83 -4.74
C TYR A 179 12.21 -14.06 -5.53
N PRO A 180 11.06 -14.06 -6.26
CA PRO A 180 10.68 -15.14 -7.17
C PRO A 180 11.64 -15.35 -8.36
N LEU A 181 12.55 -14.40 -8.62
CA LEU A 181 13.56 -14.45 -9.68
C LEU A 181 12.96 -14.47 -11.10
N ILE A 182 11.80 -13.85 -11.28
CA ILE A 182 11.12 -13.80 -12.58
C ILE A 182 11.92 -12.90 -13.54
N GLN A 183 12.22 -13.44 -14.73
CA GLN A 183 12.99 -12.76 -15.77
C GLN A 183 12.31 -12.98 -17.14
N ASP A 184 11.01 -12.75 -17.19
CA ASP A 184 10.21 -12.89 -18.41
C ASP A 184 10.28 -11.58 -19.22
N HIS A 185 10.73 -11.66 -20.47
CA HIS A 185 10.91 -10.48 -21.33
C HIS A 185 9.58 -9.83 -21.72
N GLU A 186 8.52 -10.61 -21.89
CA GLU A 186 7.19 -10.09 -22.22
C GLU A 186 6.61 -9.37 -21.01
N LEU A 187 6.72 -9.98 -19.83
CA LEU A 187 6.30 -9.34 -18.57
C LEU A 187 7.09 -8.06 -18.30
N THR A 188 8.40 -8.08 -18.52
CA THR A 188 9.27 -6.91 -18.31
C THR A 188 8.85 -5.74 -19.18
N TYR A 189 8.56 -5.99 -20.48
CA TYR A 189 8.07 -4.96 -21.38
C TYR A 189 6.77 -4.30 -20.90
N TRP A 190 5.77 -5.11 -20.52
CA TRP A 190 4.49 -4.58 -20.05
C TRP A 190 4.63 -3.88 -18.70
N ALA A 191 5.41 -4.43 -17.78
CA ALA A 191 5.67 -3.80 -16.50
C ALA A 191 6.35 -2.44 -16.67
N GLU A 192 7.38 -2.33 -17.53
CA GLU A 192 8.04 -1.06 -17.85
C GLU A 192 7.11 -0.04 -18.54
N LEU A 193 6.15 -0.51 -19.34
CA LEU A 193 5.14 0.34 -19.98
C LEU A 193 4.06 0.81 -18.99
N GLU A 194 3.69 -0.01 -18.01
CA GLU A 194 2.83 0.40 -16.89
C GLU A 194 3.55 1.41 -16.00
N TYR A 195 4.81 1.12 -15.65
CA TYR A 195 5.69 1.97 -14.86
C TYR A 195 7.16 1.53 -15.09
N PRO A 196 8.08 2.43 -15.45
CA PRO A 196 7.96 3.88 -15.34
C PRO A 196 7.60 4.60 -16.65
N ASN A 197 7.53 3.95 -17.81
CA ASN A 197 7.46 4.62 -19.13
C ASN A 197 6.04 4.92 -19.62
N CYS A 198 5.08 5.05 -18.71
CA CYS A 198 3.66 5.10 -19.06
C CYS A 198 3.27 6.43 -19.71
N PRO A 199 2.63 6.45 -20.90
CA PRO A 199 2.21 7.70 -21.51
C PRO A 199 0.90 8.25 -20.93
N ASP A 200 -0.04 7.38 -20.54
CA ASP A 200 -1.40 7.72 -20.15
C ASP A 200 -2.08 6.61 -19.31
N TYR A 201 -3.19 6.97 -18.66
CA TYR A 201 -3.97 6.08 -17.79
C TYR A 201 -4.46 4.79 -18.47
N ASP A 202 -5.01 4.89 -19.69
CA ASP A 202 -5.57 3.74 -20.40
C ASP A 202 -4.45 2.72 -20.73
N THR A 203 -3.27 3.22 -21.10
CA THR A 203 -2.08 2.40 -21.32
C THR A 203 -1.63 1.71 -20.04
N ALA A 204 -1.64 2.41 -18.89
CA ALA A 204 -1.33 1.78 -17.60
C ALA A 204 -2.29 0.64 -17.29
N VAL A 205 -3.60 0.86 -17.43
CA VAL A 205 -4.63 -0.15 -17.16
C VAL A 205 -4.45 -1.37 -18.06
N GLN A 206 -4.19 -1.16 -19.35
CA GLN A 206 -3.92 -2.24 -20.28
C GLN A 206 -2.66 -3.01 -19.90
N ALA A 207 -1.55 -2.32 -19.62
CA ALA A 207 -0.29 -2.94 -19.28
C ALA A 207 -0.37 -3.76 -17.98
N ALA A 208 -1.04 -3.25 -16.94
CA ALA A 208 -1.34 -3.97 -15.71
C ALA A 208 -2.12 -5.28 -15.96
N LYS A 209 -3.08 -5.26 -16.89
CA LYS A 209 -3.87 -6.44 -17.27
C LYS A 209 -3.04 -7.48 -18.03
N GLU A 210 -2.13 -7.04 -18.89
CA GLU A 210 -1.19 -7.94 -19.58
C GLU A 210 -0.19 -8.57 -18.59
N CYS A 211 0.33 -7.79 -17.64
CA CYS A 211 1.15 -8.33 -16.55
C CYS A 211 0.42 -9.44 -15.77
N GLN A 212 -0.86 -9.22 -15.42
CA GLN A 212 -1.70 -10.24 -14.76
C GLN A 212 -1.87 -11.49 -15.61
N ARG A 213 -2.17 -11.33 -16.91
CA ARG A 213 -2.29 -12.47 -17.84
C ARG A 213 -1.01 -13.30 -17.81
N ILE A 214 0.14 -12.68 -18.03
CA ILE A 214 1.42 -13.39 -18.15
C ILE A 214 1.75 -14.11 -16.85
N LEU A 215 1.60 -13.43 -15.71
CA LEU A 215 1.83 -14.02 -14.38
C LEU A 215 0.96 -15.27 -14.17
N ILE A 216 -0.30 -15.21 -14.59
CA ILE A 216 -1.24 -16.33 -14.48
C ILE A 216 -0.88 -17.42 -15.49
N GLU A 217 -0.81 -17.16 -16.79
CA GLU A 217 -0.52 -18.17 -17.82
C GLU A 217 0.82 -18.89 -17.61
N ARG A 218 1.81 -18.21 -17.04
CA ARG A 218 3.11 -18.78 -16.68
C ARG A 218 3.13 -19.47 -15.33
N CYS A 219 2.08 -19.28 -14.51
CA CYS A 219 1.98 -19.77 -13.14
C CYS A 219 3.20 -19.38 -12.29
N TYR A 220 3.65 -18.12 -12.42
CA TYR A 220 4.81 -17.62 -11.64
C TYR A 220 4.51 -17.49 -10.14
N GLY A 221 3.23 -17.52 -9.76
CA GLY A 221 2.76 -17.48 -8.38
C GLY A 221 1.39 -18.11 -8.25
N ILE A 222 0.88 -18.20 -7.02
CA ILE A 222 -0.50 -18.60 -6.73
C ILE A 222 -1.10 -17.54 -5.81
N TRP A 223 -2.02 -16.74 -6.36
CA TRP A 223 -2.63 -15.62 -5.65
C TRP A 223 -3.79 -16.09 -4.80
N LEU A 224 -3.53 -16.19 -3.49
CA LEU A 224 -4.45 -16.84 -2.55
C LEU A 224 -5.52 -15.89 -2.03
N TYR A 225 -5.14 -14.78 -1.42
CA TYR A 225 -6.09 -13.85 -0.81
C TYR A 225 -5.46 -12.47 -0.64
N THR A 226 -6.31 -11.44 -0.58
CA THR A 226 -6.01 -10.18 0.09
C THR A 226 -6.75 -10.23 1.42
N SER A 227 -6.07 -9.91 2.52
CA SER A 227 -6.70 -9.95 3.85
C SER A 227 -7.69 -8.80 3.98
N GLY A 228 -8.93 -9.10 4.35
CA GLY A 228 -9.82 -8.13 4.98
C GLY A 228 -9.55 -8.13 6.48
N GLY A 229 -9.19 -6.97 7.03
CA GLY A 229 -8.99 -6.78 8.46
C GLY A 229 -10.18 -6.05 9.10
N TYR A 230 -10.32 -6.19 10.42
CA TYR A 230 -11.20 -5.35 11.21
C TYR A 230 -10.33 -4.50 12.13
N VAL A 231 -10.58 -3.20 12.15
CA VAL A 231 -9.98 -2.29 13.14
C VAL A 231 -11.06 -1.93 14.15
N ALA A 232 -10.71 -2.01 15.43
CA ALA A 232 -11.61 -1.65 16.52
C ALA A 232 -11.12 -0.37 17.18
N TYR A 233 -12.06 0.48 17.60
CA TYR A 233 -11.80 1.67 18.39
C TYR A 233 -12.71 1.69 19.60
N ARG A 234 -12.36 2.51 20.60
CA ARG A 234 -13.11 2.59 21.85
C ARG A 234 -14.46 3.29 21.61
N LYS A 235 -15.52 2.82 22.27
CA LYS A 235 -16.81 3.53 22.34
C LYS A 235 -16.61 4.99 22.80
N GLY A 236 -17.41 5.90 22.24
CA GLY A 236 -17.44 7.31 22.61
C GLY A 236 -16.84 8.21 21.54
N TRP A 237 -16.00 7.66 20.64
CA TRP A 237 -15.50 8.38 19.48
C TRP A 237 -16.55 8.44 18.36
N LEU A 238 -16.64 9.61 17.74
CA LEU A 238 -17.50 9.99 16.62
C LEU A 238 -16.61 10.52 15.47
N GLY A 239 -17.11 10.52 14.24
CA GLY A 239 -16.41 11.08 13.08
C GLY A 239 -15.17 10.29 12.64
N ILE A 240 -15.11 8.99 12.91
CA ILE A 240 -13.93 8.17 12.62
C ILE A 240 -13.83 7.88 11.12
N VAL A 241 -12.80 8.41 10.47
CA VAL A 241 -12.54 8.18 9.04
C VAL A 241 -11.97 6.78 8.81
N ASN A 242 -12.60 6.02 7.92
CA ASN A 242 -12.22 4.64 7.62
C ASN A 242 -11.97 4.47 6.12
N GLU A 243 -10.69 4.48 5.70
CA GLU A 243 -10.35 4.40 4.28
C GLU A 243 -10.77 3.06 3.67
N ALA A 244 -11.31 3.13 2.46
CA ALA A 244 -11.64 1.96 1.66
C ALA A 244 -10.39 1.10 1.40
N GLY A 245 -10.36 -0.10 1.99
CA GLY A 245 -9.29 -1.08 1.80
C GLY A 245 -8.15 -1.01 2.82
N ASN A 246 -7.85 0.16 3.41
CA ASN A 246 -6.72 0.36 4.34
C ASN A 246 -7.14 0.62 5.80
N GLY A 247 -8.42 0.87 6.07
CA GLY A 247 -8.89 1.09 7.43
C GLY A 247 -8.43 2.44 7.99
N PHE A 248 -7.97 2.46 9.25
CA PHE A 248 -7.55 3.71 9.90
C PHE A 248 -6.08 4.09 9.65
N MET A 249 -5.29 3.22 9.01
CA MET A 249 -3.85 3.43 8.83
C MET A 249 -3.52 4.39 7.68
N GLY A 250 -4.33 4.39 6.62
CA GLY A 250 -4.10 5.22 5.44
C GLY A 250 -4.52 6.69 5.59
N PRO A 251 -5.72 7.03 6.11
CA PRO A 251 -6.22 8.40 6.13
C PRO A 251 -5.95 9.08 7.48
N ILE A 252 -4.79 8.81 8.08
CA ILE A 252 -4.61 9.00 9.52
C ILE A 252 -4.69 10.46 9.96
N GLU A 253 -4.28 11.37 9.08
CA GLU A 253 -4.39 12.81 9.30
C GLU A 253 -5.85 13.24 9.19
N HIS A 254 -6.64 12.69 8.25
CA HIS A 254 -8.08 12.98 8.15
C HIS A 254 -8.84 12.48 9.39
N LEU A 255 -8.49 11.28 9.88
CA LEU A 255 -9.04 10.76 11.12
C LEU A 255 -8.69 11.67 12.30
N GLY A 256 -7.42 12.06 12.42
CA GLY A 256 -6.96 12.94 13.49
C GLY A 256 -7.62 14.32 13.50
N LEU A 257 -7.99 14.85 12.33
CA LEU A 257 -8.66 16.14 12.19
C LEU A 257 -10.18 16.06 12.42
N ASN A 258 -10.80 14.93 12.13
CA ASN A 258 -12.26 14.78 12.18
C ASN A 258 -12.78 14.11 13.46
N ALA A 259 -11.97 13.27 14.12
CA ALA A 259 -12.42 12.48 15.27
C ALA A 259 -12.65 13.36 16.52
N TYR A 260 -13.79 13.17 17.18
CA TYR A 260 -14.09 13.78 18.49
C TYR A 260 -14.81 12.81 19.40
N HIS A 261 -14.79 13.09 20.70
CA HIS A 261 -15.40 12.24 21.71
C HIS A 261 -16.74 12.82 22.19
N GLU A 262 -17.73 11.96 22.43
CA GLU A 262 -19.05 12.35 22.92
C GLU A 262 -18.99 13.01 24.31
N ASP A 263 -18.08 12.56 25.17
CA ASP A 263 -17.72 13.25 26.40
C ASP A 263 -16.65 14.32 26.09
N PRO A 264 -16.97 15.62 26.17
CA PRO A 264 -16.04 16.69 25.84
C PRO A 264 -14.89 16.85 26.84
N SER A 265 -14.92 16.12 27.96
CA SER A 265 -13.78 16.06 28.89
C SER A 265 -12.68 15.08 28.45
N VAL A 266 -12.94 14.28 27.42
CA VAL A 266 -11.96 13.38 26.81
C VAL A 266 -11.32 14.09 25.63
N ASP A 267 -10.05 14.44 25.79
CA ASP A 267 -9.24 15.24 24.85
C ASP A 267 -8.03 14.46 24.30
N THR A 268 -7.90 13.19 24.66
CA THR A 268 -6.72 12.37 24.35
C THR A 268 -7.11 11.13 23.55
N ILE A 269 -6.57 10.99 22.34
CA ILE A 269 -6.61 9.75 21.56
C ILE A 269 -5.45 8.85 22.01
N ARG A 270 -5.74 7.58 22.34
CA ARG A 270 -4.71 6.57 22.58
C ARG A 270 -4.61 5.66 21.37
N TRP A 271 -3.57 5.86 20.57
CA TRP A 271 -3.31 5.08 19.37
C TRP A 271 -2.41 3.88 19.68
N GLY A 272 -2.87 2.68 19.34
CA GLY A 272 -2.10 1.45 19.53
C GLY A 272 -1.31 1.10 18.28
N LEU A 273 -0.01 0.91 18.41
CA LEU A 273 0.84 0.39 17.33
C LEU A 273 0.88 -1.13 17.39
N ASN A 274 0.85 -1.80 16.23
CA ASN A 274 0.97 -3.25 16.14
C ASN A 274 2.34 -3.74 16.68
N GLN A 275 3.40 -2.96 16.46
CA GLN A 275 4.71 -3.14 17.07
C GLN A 275 5.27 -1.77 17.47
N PRO A 276 6.09 -1.67 18.53
CA PRO A 276 6.84 -0.43 18.78
C PRO A 276 7.76 -0.17 17.59
N PRO A 277 8.05 1.10 17.23
CA PRO A 277 9.00 1.43 16.16
C PRO A 277 10.37 0.82 16.50
N PRO A 278 10.78 -0.31 15.88
CA PRO A 278 12.01 -0.94 16.32
C PRO A 278 13.16 -0.12 15.76
N THR A 279 13.80 0.66 16.64
CA THR A 279 15.16 1.24 16.51
C THR A 279 15.32 2.66 15.97
N MET A 280 14.30 3.34 15.43
CA MET A 280 14.42 4.75 15.07
C MET A 280 13.08 5.47 14.92
N LEU A 281 13.08 6.79 15.02
CA LEU A 281 12.07 7.71 14.52
C LEU A 281 12.80 8.76 13.67
N ASN A 282 13.17 8.40 12.44
CA ASN A 282 13.98 9.27 11.59
C ASN A 282 13.31 9.42 10.21
N PRO A 283 12.89 10.63 9.79
CA PRO A 283 12.11 10.79 8.57
C PRO A 283 12.86 10.42 7.28
N LEU A 284 14.20 10.32 7.32
CA LEU A 284 15.00 9.91 6.17
C LEU A 284 15.26 8.40 6.12
N PHE A 285 15.38 7.74 7.28
CA PHE A 285 15.93 6.38 7.36
C PHE A 285 14.96 5.33 7.93
N SER A 286 13.78 5.74 8.41
CA SER A 286 12.76 4.81 8.90
C SER A 286 12.27 3.88 7.79
N GLN A 287 11.95 2.63 8.14
CA GLN A 287 11.66 1.57 7.17
C GLN A 287 10.29 0.91 7.34
N TRP A 288 9.67 1.01 8.52
CA TRP A 288 8.43 0.31 8.80
C TRP A 288 7.28 1.28 9.02
N VAL A 289 6.09 0.74 8.77
CA VAL A 289 4.83 1.48 8.92
C VAL A 289 4.62 2.02 10.34
N TYR A 290 5.25 1.43 11.36
CA TYR A 290 5.07 1.84 12.75
C TYR A 290 5.85 3.12 13.09
N GLU A 291 6.98 3.39 12.43
CA GLU A 291 7.66 4.68 12.52
C GLU A 291 6.82 5.78 11.85
N TYR A 292 6.32 5.50 10.65
CA TYR A 292 5.52 6.46 9.87
C TYR A 292 4.20 6.79 10.54
N GLU A 293 3.61 5.86 11.29
CA GLU A 293 2.50 6.14 12.23
C GLU A 293 2.82 7.22 13.28
N VAL A 294 4.08 7.61 13.51
CA VAL A 294 4.42 8.76 14.35
C VAL A 294 4.91 9.92 13.52
N ILE A 295 5.86 9.67 12.60
CA ILE A 295 6.54 10.69 11.80
C ILE A 295 5.56 11.47 10.92
N ASP A 296 4.62 10.77 10.26
CA ASP A 296 3.67 11.38 9.32
C ASP A 296 2.81 12.47 9.98
N ARG A 297 2.42 12.24 11.24
CA ARG A 297 1.60 13.18 12.02
C ARG A 297 2.35 14.47 12.35
N ILE A 298 3.69 14.40 12.43
CA ILE A 298 4.56 15.54 12.76
C ILE A 298 4.85 16.33 11.49
N PHE A 299 5.22 15.66 10.39
CA PHE A 299 5.78 16.32 9.21
C PHE A 299 4.81 16.50 8.03
N GLY A 300 3.56 16.02 8.12
CA GLY A 300 2.59 16.12 7.02
C GLY A 300 2.66 14.91 6.11
N GLY A 301 2.10 13.80 6.60
CA GLY A 301 2.26 12.43 6.12
C GLY A 301 1.88 12.14 4.68
N TYR A 302 0.90 12.87 4.13
CA TYR A 302 0.53 12.68 2.74
C TYR A 302 1.55 13.21 1.72
N GLY A 303 2.60 13.90 2.18
CA GLY A 303 3.45 14.67 1.28
C GLY A 303 2.59 15.74 0.59
N MET A 304 2.77 15.87 -0.73
CA MET A 304 2.21 16.98 -1.52
C MET A 304 0.69 17.03 -1.59
N MET A 305 0.06 15.87 -1.70
CA MET A 305 -1.34 15.70 -2.07
C MET A 305 -1.98 14.67 -1.15
N SER A 306 -3.24 14.88 -0.80
CA SER A 306 -4.06 13.87 -0.13
C SER A 306 -5.02 13.19 -1.12
N TRP A 307 -5.88 12.30 -0.65
CA TRP A 307 -6.86 11.62 -1.50
C TRP A 307 -8.18 11.37 -0.78
N LYS A 308 -9.26 11.21 -1.55
CA LYS A 308 -10.58 10.83 -1.02
C LYS A 308 -10.46 9.49 -0.27
N PRO A 309 -10.80 9.44 1.04
CA PRO A 309 -10.63 8.22 1.83
C PRO A 309 -11.55 7.07 1.39
N TYR A 310 -12.70 7.38 0.79
CA TYR A 310 -13.67 6.34 0.37
C TYR A 310 -13.58 5.98 -1.12
N ASP A 311 -12.74 6.69 -1.88
CA ASP A 311 -12.46 6.46 -3.29
C ASP A 311 -11.01 6.86 -3.60
N PRO A 312 -10.01 6.08 -3.15
CA PRO A 312 -8.61 6.52 -3.16
C PRO A 312 -7.85 6.17 -4.45
N SER A 313 -8.45 5.38 -5.35
CA SER A 313 -7.72 4.62 -6.39
C SER A 313 -7.83 5.16 -7.82
N ASP A 314 -8.58 6.23 -8.04
CA ASP A 314 -8.74 6.89 -9.35
C ASP A 314 -7.79 8.11 -9.46
N PRO A 315 -6.67 8.04 -10.19
CA PRO A 315 -5.67 9.11 -10.23
C PRO A 315 -6.19 10.40 -10.91
N GLY A 316 -5.81 11.56 -10.37
CA GLY A 316 -6.13 12.89 -10.90
C GLY A 316 -6.95 13.75 -9.93
N HIS A 317 -7.27 14.98 -10.34
CA HIS A 317 -7.99 15.96 -9.51
C HIS A 317 -9.43 15.54 -9.14
N SER A 318 -9.73 15.59 -7.84
CA SER A 318 -11.10 15.64 -7.29
C SER A 318 -11.92 16.81 -7.90
N PRO A 319 -13.26 16.73 -8.01
CA PRO A 319 -14.16 15.67 -7.54
C PRO A 319 -14.32 14.52 -8.53
N VAL A 320 -13.81 14.65 -9.75
CA VAL A 320 -13.94 13.61 -10.78
C VAL A 320 -13.08 12.40 -10.43
N HIS A 321 -11.85 12.65 -9.96
CA HIS A 321 -10.87 11.64 -9.56
C HIS A 321 -10.60 11.72 -8.05
N SER A 322 -9.53 11.09 -7.55
CA SER A 322 -9.28 10.85 -6.12
C SER A 322 -8.41 11.88 -5.42
N ASP A 323 -7.56 12.60 -6.15
CA ASP A 323 -6.51 13.39 -5.55
C ASP A 323 -6.99 14.78 -5.12
N MET A 324 -6.54 15.21 -3.95
CA MET A 324 -6.97 16.44 -3.29
C MET A 324 -5.77 17.23 -2.79
N PRO A 325 -5.91 18.55 -2.63
CA PRO A 325 -4.88 19.36 -2.01
C PRO A 325 -4.50 18.88 -0.61
N TRP A 326 -3.22 19.05 -0.28
CA TRP A 326 -2.73 18.98 1.10
C TRP A 326 -1.93 20.25 1.41
N TYR A 327 -0.60 20.19 1.38
CA TYR A 327 0.22 21.41 1.40
C TYR A 327 0.38 22.01 -0.01
N ALA A 328 0.31 21.20 -1.08
CA ALA A 328 0.12 21.72 -2.42
C ALA A 328 -1.34 22.06 -2.64
N VAL A 329 -1.60 23.28 -3.09
CA VAL A 329 -2.93 23.74 -3.45
C VAL A 329 -3.32 23.22 -4.84
N ASP A 330 -2.36 23.14 -5.76
CA ASP A 330 -2.58 22.70 -7.13
C ASP A 330 -1.28 22.15 -7.72
N TRP A 331 -1.40 21.34 -8.77
CA TRP A 331 -0.28 20.76 -9.49
C TRP A 331 -0.63 20.57 -10.97
N ASP A 332 0.39 20.60 -11.81
CA ASP A 332 0.22 20.33 -13.24
C ASP A 332 1.41 19.55 -13.80
N ARG A 333 1.19 18.85 -14.91
CA ARG A 333 2.20 18.10 -15.64
C ARG A 333 2.23 18.58 -17.08
N THR A 334 3.37 19.11 -17.50
CA THR A 334 3.66 19.37 -18.91
C THR A 334 4.83 18.50 -19.38
N THR A 335 5.00 18.34 -20.69
CA THR A 335 6.11 17.58 -21.27
C THR A 335 6.82 18.45 -22.30
N ASP A 336 8.15 18.54 -22.22
CA ASP A 336 8.96 19.33 -23.15
C ASP A 336 9.20 18.63 -24.50
N ASP A 337 9.80 19.36 -25.45
CA ASP A 337 10.15 18.84 -26.78
C ASP A 337 11.17 17.70 -26.73
N ASN A 338 11.88 17.52 -25.61
CA ASN A 338 12.84 16.44 -25.39
C ASN A 338 12.20 15.19 -24.77
N GLY A 339 10.91 15.24 -24.43
CA GLY A 339 10.18 14.15 -23.79
C GLY A 339 10.42 14.04 -22.29
N ASN A 340 10.85 15.11 -21.62
CA ASN A 340 10.95 15.19 -20.17
C ASN A 340 9.70 15.84 -19.60
N ASP A 341 9.16 15.28 -18.51
CA ASP A 341 8.07 15.94 -17.80
C ASP A 341 8.56 17.09 -16.92
N HIS A 342 7.71 18.10 -16.82
CA HIS A 342 7.82 19.22 -15.91
C HIS A 342 6.63 19.15 -14.96
N ILE A 343 6.91 18.89 -13.69
CA ILE A 343 5.88 18.84 -12.64
C ILE A 343 5.86 20.19 -11.94
N HIS A 344 4.76 20.90 -12.12
CA HIS A 344 4.52 22.21 -11.53
C HIS A 344 3.78 22.04 -10.21
N ILE A 345 4.28 22.65 -9.14
CA ILE A 345 3.74 22.50 -7.79
C ILE A 345 3.57 23.88 -7.18
N TRP A 346 2.32 24.21 -6.86
CA TRP A 346 1.99 25.42 -6.10
C TRP A 346 1.60 25.02 -4.69
N ILE A 347 2.24 25.62 -3.70
CA ILE A 347 1.96 25.38 -2.29
C ILE A 347 1.24 26.55 -1.66
N ARG A 348 0.63 26.29 -0.51
CA ARG A 348 -0.01 27.33 0.29
C ARG A 348 1.04 28.28 0.89
N ASP A 349 0.67 29.56 1.00
CA ASP A 349 1.47 30.63 1.60
C ASP A 349 1.13 30.93 3.06
N ASP A 350 0.18 30.18 3.64
CA ASP A 350 -0.30 30.33 5.01
C ASP A 350 0.16 29.21 5.96
N ILE A 351 1.07 28.34 5.51
CA ILE A 351 1.62 27.24 6.33
C ILE A 351 2.86 27.72 7.08
N THR A 352 2.94 27.33 8.35
CA THR A 352 4.16 27.45 9.16
C THR A 352 4.56 26.09 9.73
N PHE A 353 5.87 25.91 9.92
CA PHE A 353 6.40 24.85 10.76
C PHE A 353 5.96 25.03 12.22
N HIS A 354 6.05 23.97 13.02
CA HIS A 354 5.64 23.98 14.42
C HIS A 354 6.32 25.05 15.29
N ASP A 355 7.49 25.55 14.85
CA ASP A 355 8.26 26.63 15.47
C ASP A 355 7.87 28.05 14.99
N GLY A 356 6.90 28.16 14.07
CA GLY A 356 6.40 29.41 13.49
C GLY A 356 7.17 29.89 12.25
N THR A 357 8.19 29.16 11.79
CA THR A 357 8.91 29.50 10.56
C THR A 357 8.02 29.24 9.34
N PRO A 358 7.90 30.17 8.37
CA PRO A 358 7.11 29.93 7.15
C PRO A 358 7.61 28.70 6.38
N PHE A 359 6.67 27.86 5.94
CA PHE A 359 6.96 26.75 5.03
C PHE A 359 6.97 27.25 3.58
N THR A 360 8.01 26.89 2.82
CA THR A 360 8.21 27.37 1.44
C THR A 360 8.68 26.24 0.53
N VAL A 361 8.69 26.47 -0.78
CA VAL A 361 9.24 25.49 -1.73
C VAL A 361 10.75 25.29 -1.59
N HIS A 362 11.45 26.17 -0.86
CA HIS A 362 12.86 25.97 -0.52
C HIS A 362 13.07 24.78 0.41
N ASP A 363 12.08 24.48 1.27
CA ASP A 363 12.09 23.31 2.16
C ASP A 363 11.88 22.02 1.37
N ILE A 364 10.96 22.02 0.40
CA ILE A 364 10.74 20.89 -0.53
C ILE A 364 12.00 20.64 -1.34
N ASN A 365 12.56 21.69 -1.97
CA ASN A 365 13.78 21.60 -2.76
C ASN A 365 14.94 21.06 -1.92
N TYR A 366 15.14 21.60 -0.71
CA TYR A 366 16.16 21.13 0.20
C TYR A 366 15.97 19.66 0.56
N THR A 367 14.75 19.25 0.89
CA THR A 367 14.41 17.86 1.22
C THR A 367 14.75 16.90 0.07
N ILE A 368 14.35 17.23 -1.17
CA ILE A 368 14.66 16.42 -2.36
C ILE A 368 16.18 16.19 -2.47
N TYR A 369 16.97 17.27 -2.40
CA TYR A 369 18.41 17.16 -2.53
C TYR A 369 19.09 16.55 -1.30
N LEU A 370 18.50 16.67 -0.12
CA LEU A 370 18.95 15.97 1.09
C LEU A 370 18.79 14.45 0.93
N ILE A 371 17.61 13.99 0.48
CA ILE A 371 17.37 12.57 0.19
C ILE A 371 18.38 12.07 -0.85
N LEU A 372 18.58 12.81 -1.95
CA LEU A 372 19.55 12.45 -2.99
C LEU A 372 21.01 12.42 -2.50
N ALA A 373 21.33 13.10 -1.40
CA ALA A 373 22.66 13.08 -0.78
C ALA A 373 22.92 11.82 0.07
N TYR A 374 21.87 11.10 0.46
CA TYR A 374 21.93 9.86 1.26
C TYR A 374 21.39 8.67 0.45
N PRO A 375 22.25 7.90 -0.24
CA PRO A 375 21.83 6.72 -1.00
C PRO A 375 21.12 5.62 -0.19
N ASP A 376 21.23 5.67 1.13
CA ASP A 376 20.57 4.80 2.10
C ASP A 376 19.30 5.42 2.73
N SER A 377 18.90 6.62 2.32
CA SER A 377 17.58 7.17 2.63
C SER A 377 16.48 6.32 1.99
N TRP A 378 15.38 6.10 2.71
CA TRP A 378 14.26 5.30 2.24
C TRP A 378 13.66 5.84 0.94
N GLY A 379 13.57 7.17 0.81
CA GLY A 379 13.04 7.85 -0.39
C GLY A 379 14.04 7.97 -1.55
N TYR A 380 15.30 7.57 -1.38
CA TYR A 380 16.31 7.70 -2.44
C TYR A 380 15.91 7.03 -3.77
N PRO A 381 15.38 5.79 -3.78
CA PRO A 381 15.02 5.09 -5.01
C PRO A 381 13.94 5.79 -5.84
N ASP A 382 13.06 6.57 -5.20
CA ASP A 382 11.97 7.26 -5.88
C ASP A 382 12.44 8.54 -6.59
N LEU A 383 13.58 9.11 -6.17
CA LEU A 383 14.09 10.37 -6.69
C LEU A 383 15.32 10.16 -7.60
N ALA A 384 16.20 9.23 -7.25
CA ALA A 384 17.51 9.07 -7.88
C ALA A 384 17.39 8.57 -9.33
N GLY A 385 17.89 9.35 -10.27
CA GLY A 385 17.78 9.05 -11.70
C GLY A 385 16.41 9.35 -12.29
N VAL A 386 15.42 9.73 -11.47
CA VAL A 386 14.08 10.14 -11.90
C VAL A 386 13.98 11.66 -11.95
N ILE A 387 14.51 12.38 -10.96
CA ILE A 387 14.60 13.85 -10.97
C ILE A 387 15.86 14.28 -11.73
N ASN A 388 15.68 15.19 -12.68
CA ASN A 388 16.76 15.85 -13.43
C ASN A 388 17.25 17.10 -12.68
N SER A 389 16.34 18.05 -12.44
CA SER A 389 16.64 19.30 -11.76
C SER A 389 15.37 19.98 -11.26
N THR A 390 15.51 21.05 -10.50
CA THR A 390 14.40 21.87 -9.99
C THR A 390 14.57 23.33 -10.42
N ILE A 391 13.44 24.03 -10.57
CA ILE A 391 13.37 25.47 -10.85
C ILE A 391 12.44 26.08 -9.81
N ILE A 392 12.99 26.93 -8.94
CA ILE A 392 12.19 27.72 -7.98
C ILE A 392 11.80 29.02 -8.67
N HIS A 393 10.51 29.24 -8.88
CA HIS A 393 9.98 30.45 -9.52
C HIS A 393 9.70 31.54 -8.49
N ASN A 394 9.24 31.17 -7.29
CA ASN A 394 9.09 32.02 -6.12
C ASN A 394 8.98 31.15 -4.85
N ASP A 395 8.69 31.74 -3.68
CA ASP A 395 8.65 31.01 -2.40
C ASP A 395 7.54 29.96 -2.31
N TYR A 396 6.54 29.97 -3.20
CA TYR A 396 5.37 29.09 -3.19
C TYR A 396 5.13 28.36 -4.51
N TYR A 397 6.07 28.44 -5.46
CA TYR A 397 5.98 27.76 -6.75
C TYR A 397 7.34 27.18 -7.16
N ILE A 398 7.37 25.85 -7.31
CA ILE A 398 8.51 25.08 -7.80
C ILE A 398 8.09 24.23 -8.99
N GLU A 399 9.01 24.08 -9.92
CA GLU A 399 8.92 23.19 -11.05
C GLU A 399 10.01 22.13 -10.93
N ILE A 400 9.66 20.86 -11.11
CA ILE A 400 10.59 19.73 -11.03
C ILE A 400 10.65 19.08 -12.41
N ILE A 401 11.85 19.06 -12.97
CA ILE A 401 12.12 18.49 -14.27
C ILE A 401 12.51 17.03 -14.06
N MET A 402 11.81 16.14 -14.75
CA MET A 402 11.97 14.69 -14.67
C MET A 402 12.92 14.18 -15.76
N ASN A 403 13.50 13.00 -15.57
CA ASN A 403 14.25 12.28 -16.60
C ASN A 403 13.28 11.40 -17.40
N GLY A 404 12.74 11.95 -18.49
CA GLY A 404 11.74 11.30 -19.31
C GLY A 404 10.29 11.57 -18.87
N ALA A 405 9.36 11.06 -19.66
CA ALA A 405 7.93 11.22 -19.45
C ALA A 405 7.28 9.97 -18.84
N SER A 406 6.41 10.19 -17.87
CA SER A 406 5.57 9.18 -17.25
C SER A 406 4.28 9.80 -16.75
N TYR A 407 3.15 9.13 -17.00
CA TYR A 407 1.86 9.47 -16.41
C TYR A 407 1.94 9.55 -14.87
N TRP A 408 2.80 8.74 -14.26
CA TRP A 408 2.98 8.66 -12.81
C TRP A 408 3.94 9.71 -12.23
N ASN A 409 4.65 10.48 -13.07
CA ASN A 409 5.65 11.44 -12.59
C ASN A 409 5.07 12.52 -11.67
N VAL A 410 3.77 12.82 -11.77
CA VAL A 410 3.10 13.80 -10.89
C VAL A 410 3.18 13.42 -9.41
N TYR A 411 3.31 12.13 -9.07
CA TYR A 411 3.37 11.64 -7.69
C TYR A 411 4.80 11.57 -7.13
N VAL A 412 5.82 11.60 -7.97
CA VAL A 412 7.23 11.44 -7.55
C VAL A 412 7.70 12.57 -6.61
N PRO A 413 7.35 13.85 -6.84
CA PRO A 413 7.75 14.94 -5.95
C PRO A 413 7.15 14.96 -4.55
N GLY A 414 6.30 14.01 -4.18
CA GLY A 414 5.57 13.96 -2.92
C GLY A 414 6.43 13.64 -1.70
N VAL A 415 7.50 14.41 -1.47
CA VAL A 415 8.39 14.25 -0.31
C VAL A 415 7.79 14.88 0.96
N MET A 416 8.08 14.29 2.11
CA MET A 416 7.78 14.87 3.41
C MET A 416 8.63 16.13 3.63
N PRO A 417 8.03 17.32 3.85
CA PRO A 417 8.79 18.57 3.93
C PRO A 417 9.59 18.66 5.24
N LEU A 418 10.91 18.61 5.13
CA LEU A 418 11.83 18.80 6.24
C LEU A 418 12.20 20.28 6.39
N PRO A 419 12.23 20.83 7.62
CA PRO A 419 12.55 22.24 7.86
C PRO A 419 14.01 22.51 7.48
N LYS A 420 14.21 23.17 6.32
CA LYS A 420 15.55 23.47 5.81
C LYS A 420 16.37 24.22 6.85
N HIS A 421 15.77 25.18 7.53
CA HIS A 421 16.43 26.02 8.53
C HIS A 421 16.96 25.24 9.74
N ILE A 422 16.48 24.02 10.01
CA ILE A 422 16.99 23.14 11.06
C ILE A 422 17.96 22.13 10.45
N TYR A 423 17.52 21.40 9.42
CA TYR A 423 18.25 20.25 8.90
C TYR A 423 19.55 20.67 8.19
N GLU A 424 19.63 21.88 7.61
CA GLU A 424 20.88 22.37 7.02
C GLU A 424 22.00 22.60 8.04
N GLN A 425 21.66 22.63 9.33
CA GLN A 425 22.62 22.75 10.43
C GLN A 425 23.11 21.39 10.96
N ILE A 426 22.51 20.28 10.52
CA ILE A 426 22.88 18.92 10.89
C ILE A 426 23.89 18.39 9.87
N SER A 427 25.03 17.90 10.35
CA SER A 427 26.08 17.35 9.48
C SER A 427 25.83 15.88 9.14
N ASP A 428 25.30 15.13 10.11
CA ASP A 428 24.97 13.71 10.01
C ASP A 428 23.52 13.45 10.42
N HIS A 429 22.70 13.13 9.42
CA HIS A 429 21.27 12.91 9.62
C HIS A 429 20.93 11.49 10.10
N HIS A 430 21.92 10.61 10.24
CA HIS A 430 21.70 9.26 10.77
C HIS A 430 21.42 9.27 12.28
N GLY A 431 20.97 8.11 12.76
CA GLY A 431 20.65 7.87 14.17
C GLY A 431 19.17 7.58 14.37
N THR A 432 18.81 7.41 15.64
CA THR A 432 17.42 7.24 16.08
C THR A 432 16.57 8.42 15.63
N TRP A 433 17.15 9.62 15.62
CA TRP A 433 16.63 10.84 15.01
C TRP A 433 17.79 11.61 14.35
N PRO A 434 17.53 12.56 13.43
CA PRO A 434 18.59 13.33 12.78
C PRO A 434 19.48 14.10 13.76
N GLY A 435 20.81 14.06 13.58
CA GLY A 435 21.74 14.82 14.40
C GLY A 435 21.95 14.27 15.82
N GLU A 436 21.47 13.05 16.13
CA GLU A 436 21.65 12.41 17.44
C GLU A 436 23.13 12.39 17.87
N ALA A 437 24.03 12.02 16.95
CA ALA A 437 25.47 11.96 17.21
C ALA A 437 26.12 13.34 17.45
N GLU A 438 25.47 14.40 16.99
CA GLU A 438 25.90 15.80 17.18
C GLU A 438 25.28 16.45 18.43
N GLY A 439 24.38 15.73 19.13
CA GLY A 439 23.73 16.20 20.36
C GLY A 439 22.43 16.98 20.14
N TRP A 440 21.85 16.92 18.94
CA TRP A 440 20.48 17.39 18.70
C TRP A 440 19.49 16.53 19.48
N THR A 441 18.42 17.13 19.99
CA THR A 441 17.35 16.42 20.70
C THR A 441 16.12 16.22 19.79
N PRO A 442 15.27 15.22 20.07
CA PRO A 442 14.00 15.01 19.37
C PRO A 442 13.14 16.29 19.27
N GLU A 443 13.05 17.06 20.35
CA GLU A 443 12.27 18.31 20.40
C GLU A 443 12.80 19.39 19.45
N GLN A 444 14.09 19.34 19.09
CA GLN A 444 14.71 20.28 18.17
C GLN A 444 14.55 19.88 16.70
N VAL A 445 14.39 18.58 16.42
CA VAL A 445 14.40 18.06 15.04
C VAL A 445 13.03 17.60 14.56
N PHE A 446 12.13 17.23 15.47
CA PHE A 446 10.73 16.88 15.16
C PHE A 446 9.85 18.13 15.08
N ILE A 447 10.26 19.03 14.20
CA ILE A 447 9.54 20.26 13.83
C ILE A 447 9.02 20.05 12.42
N GLY A 448 7.71 19.90 12.27
CA GLY A 448 7.09 19.67 10.97
C GLY A 448 5.96 20.63 10.69
N ILE A 449 5.17 20.32 9.67
CA ILE A 449 3.96 21.08 9.32
C ILE A 449 2.68 20.34 9.71
N GLY A 450 2.77 19.11 10.21
CA GLY A 450 1.61 18.25 10.48
C GLY A 450 0.67 18.79 11.57
N ALA A 451 -0.49 18.14 11.67
CA ALA A 451 -1.53 18.48 12.64
C ALA A 451 -1.15 18.17 14.10
N TRP A 452 -0.02 17.50 14.34
CA TRP A 452 0.43 17.09 15.67
C TRP A 452 1.89 17.49 15.91
N LYS A 453 2.17 18.13 17.05
CA LYS A 453 3.52 18.51 17.48
C LYS A 453 4.11 17.45 18.40
N PHE A 454 5.40 17.18 18.25
CA PHE A 454 6.12 16.32 19.19
C PHE A 454 6.18 16.96 20.58
N VAL A 455 5.91 16.17 21.63
CA VAL A 455 6.05 16.61 23.03
C VAL A 455 7.19 15.87 23.71
N GLU A 456 7.08 14.54 23.78
CA GLU A 456 8.08 13.67 24.38
C GLU A 456 7.92 12.24 23.87
N MET A 457 8.96 11.42 24.05
CA MET A 457 8.88 9.98 23.86
C MET A 457 9.63 9.25 24.98
N SER A 458 9.17 8.05 25.30
CA SER A 458 9.95 7.10 26.09
C SER A 458 10.81 6.22 25.17
N ASP A 459 11.39 5.16 25.74
CA ASP A 459 12.07 4.12 24.95
C ASP A 459 11.13 3.52 23.89
N LEU A 460 11.64 3.32 22.67
CA LEU A 460 10.92 2.74 21.53
C LEU A 460 10.85 1.21 21.62
N GLU A 461 10.31 0.71 22.74
CA GLU A 461 10.17 -0.72 23.05
C GLU A 461 8.74 -1.07 23.50
N PRO A 462 8.37 -2.36 23.63
CA PRO A 462 7.03 -2.73 24.06
C PRO A 462 6.68 -2.11 25.43
N GLY A 463 5.64 -1.28 25.46
CA GLY A 463 5.22 -0.54 26.66
C GLY A 463 5.66 0.93 26.69
N GLY A 464 6.49 1.35 25.74
CA GLY A 464 6.81 2.75 25.51
C GLY A 464 5.71 3.56 24.84
N TYR A 465 5.93 4.86 24.66
CA TYR A 465 5.01 5.80 24.04
C TYR A 465 5.75 6.96 23.34
N CYS A 466 5.08 7.55 22.35
CA CYS A 466 5.36 8.89 21.85
C CYS A 466 4.12 9.75 22.12
N LEU A 467 4.30 10.90 22.77
CA LEU A 467 3.25 11.86 23.05
C LEU A 467 3.32 12.99 22.03
N LEU A 468 2.21 13.20 21.34
CA LEU A 468 2.01 14.33 20.46
C LEU A 468 0.86 15.20 20.98
N GLU A 469 0.91 16.49 20.73
CA GLU A 469 -0.19 17.42 21.02
C GLU A 469 -0.73 18.04 19.72
N ALA A 470 -2.00 18.44 19.71
CA ALA A 470 -2.60 19.05 18.52
C ALA A 470 -1.89 20.37 18.18
N ASN A 471 -1.60 20.60 16.90
CA ASN A 471 -1.07 21.86 16.39
C ASN A 471 -2.23 22.86 16.23
N PRO A 472 -2.38 23.88 17.09
CA PRO A 472 -3.48 24.83 16.99
C PRO A 472 -3.38 25.75 15.76
N ASP A 473 -2.20 25.82 15.13
CA ASP A 473 -1.92 26.64 13.95
C ASP A 473 -1.98 25.83 12.64
N PHE A 474 -2.46 24.57 12.70
CA PHE A 474 -2.64 23.75 11.50
C PHE A 474 -3.67 24.41 10.55
N TRP A 475 -3.34 24.47 9.25
CA TRP A 475 -4.07 25.31 8.28
C TRP A 475 -5.45 24.79 7.88
N LEU A 476 -5.81 23.57 8.28
CA LEU A 476 -7.09 22.94 7.98
C LEU A 476 -7.86 22.63 9.27
N SER A 477 -9.16 22.89 9.25
CA SER A 477 -10.12 22.42 10.25
C SER A 477 -11.31 21.84 9.51
N VAL A 478 -11.70 20.62 9.90
CA VAL A 478 -12.86 19.95 9.30
C VAL A 478 -14.14 20.55 9.89
N THR A 479 -15.14 20.77 9.04
CA THR A 479 -16.48 21.22 9.48
C THR A 479 -17.31 20.02 9.92
N LEU A 480 -18.02 20.16 11.05
CA LEU A 480 -18.93 19.12 11.53
C LEU A 480 -19.98 18.78 10.46
N GLY A 481 -20.17 17.49 10.17
CA GLY A 481 -21.08 17.03 9.12
C GLY A 481 -20.39 16.64 7.82
N GLU A 482 -19.08 16.88 7.69
CA GLU A 482 -18.25 16.32 6.64
C GLU A 482 -18.09 14.80 6.79
N VAL A 483 -18.38 14.07 5.72
CA VAL A 483 -18.34 12.60 5.71
C VAL A 483 -17.60 12.05 4.50
N ASP A 484 -17.65 12.71 3.34
CA ASP A 484 -17.14 12.15 2.08
C ASP A 484 -15.72 12.63 1.71
N PHE A 485 -15.30 13.77 2.28
CA PHE A 485 -14.07 14.51 2.02
C PHE A 485 -13.88 14.81 0.54
N VAL A 486 -14.89 15.36 -0.15
CA VAL A 486 -14.76 15.72 -1.57
C VAL A 486 -14.32 17.17 -1.75
N TYR A 487 -13.12 17.35 -2.33
CA TYR A 487 -12.61 18.67 -2.71
C TYR A 487 -13.05 19.07 -4.13
N SER A 488 -13.48 20.32 -4.30
CA SER A 488 -13.77 20.90 -5.62
C SER A 488 -12.81 22.04 -5.94
N PHE A 489 -12.06 21.89 -7.03
CA PHE A 489 -11.21 22.95 -7.57
C PHE A 489 -12.05 24.05 -8.23
N ASP A 490 -11.58 25.29 -8.12
CA ASP A 490 -12.16 26.43 -8.84
C ASP A 490 -11.85 26.33 -10.34
N SER A 491 -12.78 26.78 -11.19
CA SER A 491 -12.57 26.78 -12.63
C SER A 491 -11.48 27.77 -13.04
N GLY A 492 -10.53 27.37 -13.87
CA GLY A 492 -9.51 28.29 -14.38
C GLY A 492 -8.30 27.56 -14.93
N THR A 493 -7.17 28.26 -15.02
CA THR A 493 -5.85 27.67 -15.22
C THR A 493 -5.12 27.59 -13.88
N PRO A 494 -4.26 26.59 -13.66
CA PRO A 494 -3.40 26.53 -12.48
C PRO A 494 -2.61 27.82 -12.21
N PRO A 495 -2.33 28.16 -10.95
CA PRO A 495 -2.85 27.48 -9.76
C PRO A 495 -4.32 27.79 -9.49
N GLN A 496 -5.11 26.74 -9.28
CA GLN A 496 -6.51 26.79 -8.92
C GLN A 496 -6.65 26.72 -7.40
N GLY A 497 -7.52 27.57 -6.85
CA GLY A 497 -8.02 27.39 -5.50
C GLY A 497 -9.09 26.31 -5.45
N GLY A 498 -9.83 26.26 -4.35
CA GLY A 498 -10.97 25.38 -4.23
C GLY A 498 -11.47 25.28 -2.80
N ARG A 499 -12.32 24.29 -2.56
CA ARG A 499 -12.97 24.06 -1.25
C ARG A 499 -13.56 22.66 -1.14
N TYR A 500 -13.69 22.20 0.09
CA TYR A 500 -14.60 21.12 0.47
C TYR A 500 -16.01 21.67 0.66
N GLN A 501 -17.03 20.83 0.48
CA GLN A 501 -18.42 21.23 0.66
C GLN A 501 -19.27 20.08 1.17
N ILE A 502 -19.98 20.31 2.27
CA ILE A 502 -20.99 19.37 2.78
C ILE A 502 -22.19 19.40 1.83
N GLY A 503 -22.41 18.28 1.14
CA GLY A 503 -23.32 18.19 0.02
C GLY A 503 -24.29 17.03 0.07
N LEU A 504 -24.89 16.76 -1.10
CA LEU A 504 -25.77 15.61 -1.27
C LEU A 504 -25.07 14.27 -1.04
N PRO A 505 -23.81 14.06 -1.47
CA PRO A 505 -23.12 12.80 -1.20
C PRO A 505 -22.95 12.51 0.31
N ASP A 506 -22.64 13.50 1.15
CA ASP A 506 -22.59 13.34 2.61
C ASP A 506 -23.92 12.86 3.19
N LEU A 507 -25.02 13.52 2.78
CA LEU A 507 -26.37 13.13 3.18
C LEU A 507 -26.70 11.70 2.73
N VAL A 508 -26.29 11.33 1.52
CA VAL A 508 -26.50 9.98 0.99
C VAL A 508 -25.68 8.96 1.78
N ALA A 509 -24.43 9.26 2.13
CA ALA A 509 -23.59 8.38 2.94
C ALA A 509 -24.24 8.07 4.29
N VAL A 510 -24.69 9.10 5.03
CA VAL A 510 -25.39 8.90 6.30
C VAL A 510 -26.73 8.20 6.12
N ALA A 511 -27.48 8.51 5.06
CA ALA A 511 -28.75 7.83 4.79
C ALA A 511 -28.58 6.34 4.46
N LEU A 512 -27.50 5.95 3.77
CA LEU A 512 -27.18 4.54 3.50
C LEU A 512 -26.76 3.79 4.77
N ALA A 513 -26.06 4.47 5.68
CA ALA A 513 -25.66 3.90 6.96
C ALA A 513 -26.74 3.96 8.06
N TYR A 514 -27.87 4.64 7.80
CA TYR A 514 -28.92 4.88 8.78
C TYR A 514 -29.50 3.60 9.39
N GLY A 515 -29.52 3.54 10.72
CA GLY A 515 -30.03 2.42 11.50
C GLY A 515 -29.00 1.33 11.79
N SER A 516 -27.77 1.45 11.25
CA SER A 516 -26.67 0.53 11.56
C SER A 516 -26.02 0.85 12.92
N SER A 517 -25.25 -0.08 13.46
CA SER A 517 -24.57 0.07 14.75
C SER A 517 -23.20 -0.61 14.79
N GLY A 518 -22.23 0.07 15.41
CA GLY A 518 -20.91 -0.47 15.72
C GLY A 518 -20.87 -1.37 16.98
N TYR A 519 -21.98 -1.54 17.71
CA TYR A 519 -22.05 -2.41 18.91
C TYR A 519 -22.57 -3.81 18.65
N ALA A 520 -23.20 -4.01 17.49
CA ALA A 520 -23.84 -5.24 17.09
C ALA A 520 -22.85 -6.15 16.33
N PRO A 521 -23.21 -7.41 15.97
CA PRO A 521 -22.51 -8.10 14.90
C PRO A 521 -22.39 -7.18 13.66
N PRO A 522 -21.30 -7.30 12.88
CA PRO A 522 -20.98 -6.36 11.80
C PRO A 522 -22.18 -6.10 10.87
N ASP A 523 -22.66 -4.86 10.86
CA ASP A 523 -23.63 -4.40 9.87
C ASP A 523 -22.86 -3.98 8.61
N PRO A 524 -23.16 -4.53 7.42
CA PRO A 524 -22.47 -4.16 6.19
C PRO A 524 -22.62 -2.68 5.82
N ASN A 525 -23.63 -1.99 6.37
CA ASN A 525 -23.85 -0.56 6.13
C ASN A 525 -23.19 0.33 7.19
N TRP A 526 -22.51 -0.24 8.20
CA TRP A 526 -21.82 0.55 9.22
C TRP A 526 -20.65 1.33 8.59
N ASN A 527 -20.75 2.66 8.61
CA ASN A 527 -19.66 3.56 8.29
C ASN A 527 -19.35 4.44 9.51
N PRO A 528 -18.22 4.25 10.20
CA PRO A 528 -17.93 5.00 11.41
C PRO A 528 -17.72 6.51 11.16
N GLY A 529 -17.50 6.95 9.92
CA GLY A 529 -17.47 8.37 9.55
C GLY A 529 -18.84 9.02 9.53
N CYS A 530 -19.91 8.23 9.44
CA CYS A 530 -21.30 8.69 9.50
C CYS A 530 -21.88 8.77 10.93
N ASP A 531 -21.13 8.30 11.94
CA ASP A 531 -21.50 8.37 13.37
C ASP A 531 -21.00 9.70 13.92
N LEU A 532 -21.86 10.72 13.90
CA LEU A 532 -21.54 12.14 14.11
C LEU A 532 -22.25 12.74 15.33
N ALA A 533 -23.10 11.99 16.01
CA ALA A 533 -23.89 12.50 17.11
C ALA A 533 -24.12 11.45 18.18
N GLN A 534 -24.46 11.93 19.37
CA GLN A 534 -24.74 11.05 20.49
C GLN A 534 -26.06 10.28 20.30
N PRO A 535 -26.14 9.04 20.79
CA PRO A 535 -25.04 8.26 21.38
C PRO A 535 -24.14 7.65 20.30
N SER A 536 -22.81 7.70 20.50
CA SER A 536 -21.84 7.03 19.63
C SER A 536 -22.19 5.57 19.39
N GLY A 537 -21.70 5.01 18.28
CA GLY A 537 -21.86 3.63 17.85
C GLY A 537 -23.25 3.31 17.30
N THR A 538 -24.06 4.32 16.96
CA THR A 538 -25.39 4.14 16.35
C THR A 538 -25.67 5.29 15.38
N ILE A 539 -25.78 4.98 14.09
CA ILE A 539 -26.11 6.00 13.09
C ILE A 539 -27.63 6.11 13.01
N GLY A 540 -28.16 7.27 13.35
CA GLY A 540 -29.59 7.52 13.44
C GLY A 540 -29.98 8.94 13.04
N LEU A 541 -31.16 9.36 13.53
CA LEU A 541 -31.70 10.69 13.22
C LEU A 541 -30.78 11.83 13.66
N PRO A 542 -30.11 11.78 14.84
CA PRO A 542 -29.18 12.84 15.23
C PRO A 542 -28.06 13.05 14.21
N ASP A 543 -27.45 11.99 13.69
CA ASP A 543 -26.36 12.07 12.70
C ASP A 543 -26.83 12.66 11.38
N LEU A 544 -28.00 12.20 10.90
CA LEU A 544 -28.62 12.74 9.70
C LEU A 544 -28.97 14.23 9.86
N VAL A 545 -29.45 14.62 11.04
CA VAL A 545 -29.74 16.01 11.36
C VAL A 545 -28.45 16.83 11.42
N THR A 546 -27.35 16.30 11.96
CA THR A 546 -26.04 16.97 11.96
C THR A 546 -25.62 17.34 10.54
N VAL A 547 -25.57 16.38 9.61
CA VAL A 547 -25.22 16.69 8.20
C VAL A 547 -26.23 17.65 7.57
N ALA A 548 -27.54 17.46 7.81
CA ALA A 548 -28.56 18.32 7.23
C ALA A 548 -28.50 19.78 7.73
N LEU A 549 -28.06 20.02 8.97
CA LEU A 549 -27.88 21.36 9.52
C LEU A 549 -26.69 22.10 8.89
N HIS A 550 -25.65 21.36 8.53
CA HIS A 550 -24.43 21.89 7.92
C HIS A 550 -24.45 21.78 6.38
N TYR A 551 -25.56 21.34 5.78
CA TYR A 551 -25.69 21.20 4.33
C TYR A 551 -25.43 22.52 3.60
N GLY A 552 -24.50 22.49 2.66
CA GLY A 552 -24.08 23.64 1.87
C GLY A 552 -22.96 24.47 2.50
N GLU A 553 -22.52 24.16 3.73
CA GLU A 553 -21.31 24.76 4.31
C GLU A 553 -20.07 24.31 3.55
N THR A 554 -19.08 25.20 3.47
CA THR A 554 -17.81 24.99 2.80
C THR A 554 -16.66 25.14 3.79
N TRP A 555 -15.56 24.45 3.54
CA TRP A 555 -14.38 24.50 4.39
C TRP A 555 -13.09 24.19 3.62
N GLY A 556 -11.95 24.42 4.28
CA GLY A 556 -10.63 24.25 3.67
C GLY A 556 -10.37 25.18 2.47
N GLU A 557 -11.13 26.28 2.36
CA GLU A 557 -11.03 27.19 1.23
C GLU A 557 -9.63 27.81 1.17
N TYR A 558 -9.06 27.84 -0.04
CA TYR A 558 -7.84 28.56 -0.29
C TYR A 558 -7.83 29.15 -1.68
N THR A 559 -7.33 30.37 -1.79
CA THR A 559 -7.18 31.08 -3.06
C THR A 559 -5.70 31.39 -3.24
N PRO A 560 -5.02 30.76 -4.21
CA PRO A 560 -3.63 31.08 -4.51
C PRO A 560 -3.44 32.58 -4.73
N PRO A 561 -2.33 33.17 -4.23
CA PRO A 561 -2.00 34.55 -4.55
C PRO A 561 -1.80 34.71 -6.08
N PRO A 562 -2.10 35.90 -6.62
CA PRO A 562 -2.11 36.16 -8.06
C PRO A 562 -0.73 36.16 -8.74
#